data_AF-A0A842V0D9-F1
#
_entry.id   AF-A0A842V0D9-F1
#
_cell.length_a   1.000
_cell.length_b   1.000
_cell.length_c   1.000
_cell.angle_alpha   90.00
_cell.angle_beta   90.00
_cell.angle_gamma   90.00
#
_symmetry.space_group_name_H-M   'P 1'
#
loop_
_entity.id
_entity.type
_entity.pdbx_description
1 polymer ?
#
loop_
_entity_poly.entity_id
_entity_poly.type
_entity_poly.pdbx_seq_one_letter_code
_entity_poly.pdbx_strand_id
1 'polypeptide(L)'
;MRTSKLVKYYSQKGFRDFMLRFSKGREVVPQFRGRFGSRPQTYRFDSELLNSIRRGASSFHFSEERWTNPMTLSTEMKDKELNNLRAGWDLVFDVDSRVLDYTKICTKLVIDALDFHGIEEVSVKYSGGSGFHVGVRFDNPTSIKSVPVKNLFPKAPRIIGLYVQEMIKDYLKEMLL
;
A
#
# COMPACT_ATOMS: atom_id res chain seq x y z
N MET A 1 2.24 20.03 -12.78
CA MET A 1 1.14 19.79 -13.75
C MET A 1 0.08 20.89 -13.60
N ARG A 2 -0.50 21.42 -14.71
CA ARG A 2 -1.59 22.41 -14.63
C ARG A 2 -2.84 21.77 -13.99
N THR A 3 -3.56 22.50 -13.13
CA THR A 3 -4.77 22.02 -12.42
C THR A 3 -5.82 21.45 -13.38
N SER A 4 -5.98 22.05 -14.56
CA SER A 4 -6.92 21.55 -15.58
C SER A 4 -6.59 20.14 -16.09
N LYS A 5 -5.30 19.77 -16.18
CA LYS A 5 -4.87 18.41 -16.58
C LYS A 5 -5.10 17.41 -15.44
N LEU A 6 -4.84 17.79 -14.19
CA LEU A 6 -5.12 16.96 -13.00
C LEU A 6 -6.60 16.63 -12.91
N VAL A 7 -7.46 17.65 -13.02
CA VAL A 7 -8.92 17.48 -12.98
C VAL A 7 -9.36 16.54 -14.10
N LYS A 8 -8.91 16.74 -15.34
CA LYS A 8 -9.27 15.86 -16.46
C LYS A 8 -8.86 14.40 -16.23
N TYR A 9 -7.65 14.17 -15.72
CA TYR A 9 -7.13 12.82 -15.48
C TYR A 9 -7.88 12.11 -14.35
N TYR A 10 -8.01 12.76 -13.19
CA TYR A 10 -8.64 12.14 -12.01
C TYR A 10 -10.17 12.21 -11.99
N SER A 11 -10.79 12.96 -12.92
CA SER A 11 -12.25 12.94 -13.10
C SER A 11 -12.72 11.86 -14.08
N GLN A 12 -11.93 10.81 -14.30
CA GLN A 12 -12.39 9.63 -15.04
C GLN A 12 -13.24 8.74 -14.12
N LYS A 13 -14.40 8.29 -14.59
CA LYS A 13 -15.35 7.50 -13.78
C LYS A 13 -14.69 6.25 -13.19
N GLY A 14 -13.94 5.49 -13.99
CA GLY A 14 -13.26 4.26 -13.53
C GLY A 14 -12.25 4.52 -12.40
N PHE A 15 -11.50 5.63 -12.48
CA PHE A 15 -10.61 6.05 -11.40
C PHE A 15 -11.38 6.39 -10.13
N ARG A 16 -12.45 7.18 -10.22
CA ARG A 16 -13.25 7.58 -9.05
C ARG A 16 -13.92 6.37 -8.39
N ASP A 17 -14.49 5.47 -9.18
CA ASP A 17 -15.09 4.23 -8.69
C ASP A 17 -14.03 3.36 -7.97
N PHE A 18 -12.83 3.24 -8.53
CA PHE A 18 -11.71 2.56 -7.88
C PHE A 18 -11.35 3.23 -6.55
N MET A 19 -11.17 4.55 -6.55
CA MET A 19 -10.79 5.31 -5.36
C MET A 19 -11.81 5.12 -4.24
N LEU A 20 -13.11 5.34 -4.50
CA LEU A 20 -14.16 5.20 -3.48
C LEU A 20 -14.23 3.77 -2.93
N ARG A 21 -14.11 2.76 -3.81
CA ARG A 21 -14.09 1.36 -3.41
C ARG A 21 -12.86 1.03 -2.57
N PHE A 22 -11.68 1.48 -2.98
CA PHE A 22 -10.41 1.16 -2.30
C PHE A 22 -10.21 1.98 -1.02
N SER A 23 -10.83 3.16 -0.92
CA SER A 23 -10.85 3.98 0.30
C SER A 23 -11.69 3.37 1.42
N LYS A 24 -12.61 2.45 1.10
CA LYS A 24 -13.47 1.81 2.10
C LYS A 24 -12.62 1.05 3.13
N GLY A 25 -12.74 1.45 4.38
CA GLY A 25 -11.96 0.86 5.48
C GLY A 25 -10.48 1.17 5.41
N ARG A 26 -10.05 2.24 4.72
CA ARG A 26 -8.65 2.69 4.71
C ARG A 26 -8.55 4.17 5.02
N GLU A 27 -7.43 4.52 5.64
CA GLU A 27 -7.00 5.91 5.68
C GLU A 27 -6.42 6.28 4.31
N VAL A 28 -6.78 7.45 3.80
CA VAL A 28 -6.33 7.96 2.51
C VAL A 28 -5.91 9.41 2.65
N VAL A 29 -4.64 9.67 2.41
CA VAL A 29 -4.04 11.00 2.57
C VAL A 29 -3.67 11.57 1.20
N PRO A 30 -4.36 12.63 0.73
CA PRO A 30 -3.97 13.32 -0.48
C PRO A 30 -2.67 14.13 -0.26
N GLN A 31 -1.85 14.23 -1.31
CA GLN A 31 -0.71 15.13 -1.35
C GLN A 31 -1.00 16.34 -2.24
N PHE A 32 -0.75 17.54 -1.72
CA PHE A 32 -0.88 18.82 -2.40
C PHE A 32 0.48 19.49 -2.51
N ARG A 33 1.03 19.57 -3.74
CA ARG A 33 2.31 20.29 -4.00
C ARG A 33 3.44 19.87 -3.04
N GLY A 34 3.58 18.56 -2.79
CA GLY A 34 4.59 18.00 -1.90
C GLY A 34 4.21 17.94 -0.41
N ARG A 35 3.10 18.55 0.01
CA ARG A 35 2.62 18.49 1.40
C ARG A 35 1.44 17.52 1.55
N PHE A 36 1.42 16.77 2.63
CA PHE A 36 0.30 15.88 2.93
C PHE A 36 -0.89 16.64 3.52
N GLY A 37 -2.09 16.17 3.22
CA GLY A 37 -3.32 16.60 3.89
C GLY A 37 -3.38 16.11 5.35
N SER A 38 -4.41 16.57 6.04
CA SER A 38 -4.67 16.17 7.43
C SER A 38 -5.02 14.69 7.55
N ARG A 39 -4.73 14.13 8.73
CA ARG A 39 -5.01 12.74 9.12
C ARG A 39 -5.85 12.73 10.41
N PRO A 40 -6.77 11.76 10.61
CA PRO A 40 -7.18 10.76 9.62
C PRO A 40 -8.07 11.35 8.53
N GLN A 41 -8.05 10.72 7.36
CA GLN A 41 -8.89 11.08 6.23
C GLN A 41 -9.31 9.81 5.48
N THR A 42 -10.50 9.82 4.89
CA THR A 42 -10.94 8.82 3.91
C THR A 42 -11.84 9.48 2.87
N TYR A 43 -12.19 8.77 1.80
CA TYR A 43 -13.15 9.24 0.81
C TYR A 43 -14.34 8.29 0.76
N ARG A 44 -15.52 8.81 1.13
CA ARG A 44 -16.79 8.05 1.09
C ARG A 44 -17.68 8.51 -0.05
N PHE A 45 -17.52 9.77 -0.47
CA PHE A 45 -18.33 10.39 -1.51
C PHE A 45 -17.49 10.97 -2.63
N ASP A 46 -18.00 10.89 -3.85
CA ASP A 46 -17.34 11.41 -5.06
C ASP A 46 -17.00 12.91 -4.94
N SER A 47 -17.88 13.68 -4.30
CA SER A 47 -17.72 15.12 -4.06
C SER A 47 -16.49 15.45 -3.22
N GLU A 48 -16.15 14.64 -2.22
CA GLU A 48 -14.98 14.81 -1.35
C GLU A 48 -13.67 14.60 -2.15
N LEU A 49 -13.66 13.55 -2.98
CA LEU A 49 -12.54 13.23 -3.86
C LEU A 49 -12.35 14.35 -4.90
N LEU A 50 -13.43 14.77 -5.57
CA LEU A 50 -13.39 15.86 -6.54
C LEU A 50 -12.95 17.19 -5.92
N ASN A 51 -13.37 17.50 -4.69
CA ASN A 51 -12.91 18.68 -3.97
C ASN A 51 -11.38 18.64 -3.78
N SER A 52 -10.85 17.49 -3.34
CA SER A 52 -9.41 17.29 -3.19
C SER A 52 -8.65 17.46 -4.51
N ILE A 53 -9.16 16.90 -5.60
CA ILE A 53 -8.58 17.05 -6.95
C ILE A 53 -8.58 18.53 -7.38
N ARG A 54 -9.69 19.25 -7.18
CA ARG A 54 -9.82 20.68 -7.52
C ARG A 54 -8.87 21.56 -6.72
N ARG A 55 -8.61 21.20 -5.47
CA ARG A 55 -7.60 21.83 -4.60
C ARG A 55 -6.16 21.51 -5.01
N GLY A 56 -5.97 20.66 -6.01
CA GLY A 56 -4.66 20.33 -6.58
C GLY A 56 -4.00 19.10 -5.95
N ALA A 57 -4.78 18.15 -5.43
CA ALA A 57 -4.25 16.85 -5.02
C ALA A 57 -3.58 16.17 -6.22
N SER A 58 -2.30 15.80 -6.07
CA SER A 58 -1.47 15.22 -7.12
C SER A 58 -1.16 13.75 -6.92
N SER A 59 -1.34 13.23 -5.71
CA SER A 59 -1.22 11.81 -5.37
C SER A 59 -2.10 11.49 -4.16
N PHE A 60 -2.44 10.21 -3.99
CA PHE A 60 -3.27 9.71 -2.90
C PHE A 60 -2.58 8.51 -2.28
N HIS A 61 -2.37 8.56 -0.97
CA HIS A 61 -1.61 7.56 -0.21
C HIS A 61 -2.57 6.79 0.69
N PHE A 62 -2.64 5.49 0.50
CA PHE A 62 -3.54 4.61 1.25
C PHE A 62 -2.75 3.90 2.35
N SER A 63 -3.37 3.69 3.51
CA SER A 63 -2.80 2.80 4.53
C SER A 63 -2.76 1.35 4.03
N GLU A 64 -1.67 0.63 4.34
CA GLU A 64 -1.60 -0.84 4.21
C GLU A 64 -2.65 -1.52 5.11
N GLU A 65 -2.83 -0.95 6.30
CA GLU A 65 -3.83 -1.34 7.27
C GLU A 65 -5.25 -1.06 6.76
N ARG A 66 -6.15 -2.00 7.08
CA ARG A 66 -7.59 -1.90 6.91
C ARG A 66 -8.23 -1.70 8.27
N TRP A 67 -9.12 -0.73 8.37
CA TRP A 67 -9.76 -0.26 9.59
C TRP A 67 -11.27 -0.48 9.53
N THR A 68 -11.88 -0.79 10.67
CA THR A 68 -13.34 -0.80 10.81
C THR A 68 -13.91 0.60 10.61
N ASN A 69 -13.25 1.62 11.17
CA ASN A 69 -13.52 3.03 10.92
C ASN A 69 -12.22 3.85 10.93
N PRO A 70 -11.68 4.28 9.78
CA PRO A 70 -10.41 5.02 9.73
C PRO A 70 -10.50 6.41 10.38
N MET A 71 -11.70 7.00 10.46
CA MET A 71 -11.88 8.35 11.04
C MET A 71 -11.71 8.40 12.56
N THR A 72 -11.62 7.24 13.24
CA THR A 72 -11.38 7.20 14.69
C THR A 72 -9.90 7.14 15.04
N LEU A 73 -9.00 7.03 14.07
CA LEU A 73 -7.57 6.93 14.32
C LEU A 73 -7.04 8.20 15.01
N SER A 74 -6.12 8.00 15.95
CA SER A 74 -5.39 9.07 16.65
C SER A 74 -3.97 8.62 16.96
N THR A 75 -3.03 9.57 17.01
CA THR A 75 -1.63 9.33 17.38
C THR A 75 -1.45 8.87 18.82
N GLU A 76 -2.44 9.15 19.68
CA GLU A 76 -2.40 8.82 21.11
C GLU A 76 -2.86 7.37 21.40
N MET A 77 -3.33 6.65 20.38
CA MET A 77 -3.84 5.29 20.54
C MET A 77 -2.71 4.30 20.84
N LYS A 78 -2.94 3.43 21.82
CA LYS A 78 -2.05 2.31 22.13
C LYS A 78 -2.28 1.15 21.16
N ASP A 79 -1.32 0.24 21.05
CA ASP A 79 -1.37 -0.94 20.19
C ASP A 79 -2.67 -1.76 20.34
N LYS A 80 -3.17 -1.91 21.58
CA LYS A 80 -4.42 -2.64 21.84
C LYS A 80 -5.63 -1.95 21.20
N GLU A 81 -5.68 -0.63 21.25
CA GLU A 81 -6.77 0.16 20.66
C GLU A 81 -6.70 0.11 19.13
N LEU A 82 -5.50 0.24 18.57
CA LEU A 82 -5.27 0.06 17.13
C LEU A 82 -5.69 -1.34 16.67
N ASN A 83 -5.31 -2.39 17.40
CA ASN A 83 -5.69 -3.78 17.08
C ASN A 83 -7.22 -4.01 17.10
N ASN A 84 -7.92 -3.33 18.00
CA ASN A 84 -9.38 -3.39 18.08
C ASN A 84 -10.05 -2.70 16.87
N LEU A 85 -9.46 -1.60 16.38
CA LEU A 85 -9.93 -0.91 15.17
C LEU A 85 -9.49 -1.60 13.88
N ARG A 86 -8.38 -2.36 13.90
CA ARG A 86 -7.86 -3.01 12.71
C ARG A 86 -8.78 -4.15 12.29
N ALA A 87 -9.16 -4.14 11.02
CA ALA A 87 -9.86 -5.23 10.34
C ALA A 87 -8.86 -6.18 9.67
N GLY A 88 -7.73 -5.67 9.19
CA GLY A 88 -6.67 -6.44 8.52
C GLY A 88 -5.54 -5.53 8.03
N TRP A 89 -4.64 -6.07 7.22
CA TRP A 89 -3.58 -5.31 6.55
C TRP A 89 -3.10 -6.08 5.32
N ASP A 90 -2.80 -5.37 4.24
CA ASP A 90 -2.17 -5.98 3.07
C ASP A 90 -0.66 -5.91 3.20
N LEU A 91 0.04 -6.95 2.73
CA LEU A 91 1.49 -6.94 2.63
C LEU A 91 1.87 -6.19 1.35
N VAL A 92 2.72 -5.18 1.47
CA VAL A 92 3.25 -4.45 0.32
C VAL A 92 4.77 -4.41 0.42
N PHE A 93 5.45 -4.95 -0.58
CA PHE A 93 6.88 -4.74 -0.79
C PHE A 93 7.04 -3.51 -1.66
N ASP A 94 7.80 -2.53 -1.18
CA ASP A 94 8.25 -1.38 -1.96
C ASP A 94 9.69 -1.65 -2.42
N VAL A 95 9.83 -2.06 -3.68
CA VAL A 95 11.13 -2.39 -4.28
C VAL A 95 11.58 -1.17 -5.07
N ASP A 96 12.66 -0.53 -4.64
CA ASP A 96 13.20 0.67 -5.29
C ASP A 96 14.74 0.63 -5.36
N SER A 97 15.29 1.22 -6.42
CA SER A 97 16.72 1.37 -6.68
C SER A 97 16.94 2.56 -7.60
N ARG A 98 18.15 3.13 -7.62
CA ARG A 98 18.50 4.16 -8.61
C ARG A 98 18.49 3.64 -10.05
N VAL A 99 18.61 2.33 -10.24
CA VAL A 99 18.68 1.67 -11.55
C VAL A 99 17.43 0.81 -11.73
N LEU A 100 16.53 1.24 -12.61
CA LEU A 100 15.23 0.60 -12.82
C LEU A 100 15.34 -0.88 -13.19
N ASP A 101 16.36 -1.27 -13.95
CA ASP A 101 16.55 -2.67 -14.34
C ASP A 101 16.91 -3.56 -13.13
N TYR A 102 17.65 -3.03 -12.15
CA TYR A 102 17.92 -3.75 -10.90
C TYR A 102 16.63 -3.93 -10.10
N THR A 103 15.78 -2.90 -10.10
CA THR A 103 14.45 -2.98 -9.49
C THR A 103 13.59 -4.06 -10.14
N LYS A 104 13.60 -4.20 -11.48
CA LYS A 104 12.86 -5.26 -12.19
C LYS A 104 13.35 -6.65 -11.80
N ILE A 105 14.67 -6.85 -11.75
CA ILE A 105 15.27 -8.13 -11.35
C ILE A 105 14.87 -8.47 -9.91
N CYS A 106 15.06 -7.54 -8.98
CA CYS A 106 14.67 -7.71 -7.58
C CYS A 106 13.17 -7.98 -7.43
N THR A 107 12.32 -7.25 -8.15
CA THR A 107 10.86 -7.47 -8.17
C THR A 107 10.51 -8.87 -8.65
N LYS A 108 11.16 -9.39 -9.69
CA LYS A 108 10.95 -10.76 -10.17
C LYS A 108 11.35 -11.78 -9.11
N LEU A 109 12.50 -11.59 -8.45
CA LEU A 109 12.94 -12.48 -7.38
C LEU A 109 12.00 -12.46 -6.16
N VAL A 110 11.44 -11.30 -5.80
CA VAL A 110 10.41 -11.22 -4.76
C VAL A 110 9.17 -12.03 -5.15
N ILE A 111 8.70 -11.91 -6.40
CA ILE A 111 7.56 -12.68 -6.90
C ILE A 111 7.87 -14.19 -6.85
N ASP A 112 9.07 -14.59 -7.26
CA ASP A 112 9.47 -16.00 -7.28
C ASP A 112 9.62 -16.57 -5.86
N ALA A 113 10.09 -15.77 -4.91
CA ALA A 113 10.11 -16.14 -3.50
C ALA A 113 8.69 -16.32 -2.94
N LEU A 114 7.75 -15.44 -3.30
CA LEU A 114 6.34 -15.58 -2.91
C LEU A 114 5.70 -16.82 -3.53
N ASP A 115 5.96 -17.08 -4.82
CA ASP A 115 5.50 -18.27 -5.54
C ASP A 115 6.03 -19.57 -4.93
N PHE A 116 7.32 -19.60 -4.55
CA PHE A 116 7.92 -20.72 -3.81
C PHE A 116 7.19 -21.05 -2.50
N HIS A 117 6.56 -20.06 -1.87
CA HIS A 117 5.74 -20.23 -0.67
C HIS A 117 4.26 -20.48 -0.95
N GLY A 118 3.87 -20.68 -2.21
CA GLY A 118 2.49 -20.91 -2.64
C GLY A 118 1.61 -19.65 -2.63
N ILE A 119 2.22 -18.46 -2.69
CA ILE A 119 1.51 -17.17 -2.78
C ILE A 119 1.46 -16.74 -4.25
N GLU A 120 0.48 -17.26 -4.98
CA GLU A 120 0.34 -17.03 -6.43
C GLU A 120 -0.42 -15.72 -6.75
N GLU A 121 -1.36 -15.31 -5.88
CA GLU A 121 -2.19 -14.12 -6.09
C GLU A 121 -1.49 -12.82 -5.66
N VAL A 122 -0.47 -12.42 -6.42
CA VAL A 122 0.27 -11.17 -6.20
C VAL A 122 -0.13 -10.09 -7.20
N SER A 123 -0.12 -8.84 -6.75
CA SER A 123 -0.30 -7.67 -7.61
C SER A 123 1.02 -6.94 -7.79
N VAL A 124 1.32 -6.49 -9.01
CA VAL A 124 2.55 -5.72 -9.30
C VAL A 124 2.15 -4.39 -9.94
N LYS A 125 2.70 -3.29 -9.41
CA LYS A 125 2.44 -1.95 -9.92
C LYS A 125 3.75 -1.17 -10.00
N TYR A 126 4.04 -0.60 -11.17
CA TYR A 126 5.09 0.40 -11.29
C TYR A 126 4.75 1.65 -10.46
N SER A 127 5.68 2.11 -9.61
CA SER A 127 5.42 3.22 -8.68
C SER A 127 5.29 4.56 -9.40
N GLY A 128 5.81 4.66 -10.64
CA GLY A 128 5.91 5.89 -11.42
C GLY A 128 7.25 6.60 -11.25
N GLY A 129 8.13 6.09 -10.38
CA GLY A 129 9.50 6.56 -10.15
C GLY A 129 10.53 5.54 -10.64
N SER A 130 11.32 4.98 -9.73
CA SER A 130 12.34 3.98 -10.03
C SER A 130 12.03 2.59 -9.45
N GLY A 131 10.79 2.44 -8.96
CA GLY A 131 10.35 1.33 -8.12
C GLY A 131 9.15 0.54 -8.65
N PHE A 132 8.91 -0.61 -8.04
CA PHE A 132 7.68 -1.38 -8.16
C PHE A 132 7.12 -1.70 -6.78
N HIS A 133 5.80 -1.71 -6.66
CA HIS A 133 5.13 -2.27 -5.49
C HIS A 133 4.65 -3.67 -5.83
N VAL A 134 4.93 -4.63 -4.94
CA VAL A 134 4.36 -5.98 -4.96
C VAL A 134 3.41 -6.12 -3.79
N GLY A 135 2.12 -6.37 -4.06
CA GLY A 135 1.08 -6.44 -3.03
C GLY A 135 0.46 -7.83 -2.90
N VAL A 136 0.35 -8.32 -1.66
CA VAL A 136 -0.38 -9.54 -1.28
C VAL A 136 -1.55 -9.15 -0.38
N ARG A 137 -2.75 -9.65 -0.71
CA ARG A 137 -3.97 -9.31 0.03
C ARG A 137 -4.00 -9.98 1.40
N PHE A 138 -4.56 -9.29 2.39
CA PHE A 138 -4.81 -9.77 3.75
C PHE A 138 -5.57 -11.10 3.86
N ASP A 139 -6.29 -11.50 2.81
CA ASP A 139 -7.46 -12.35 2.94
C ASP A 139 -7.13 -13.83 3.27
N ASN A 140 -5.85 -14.19 3.40
CA ASN A 140 -5.38 -15.51 3.85
C ASN A 140 -3.94 -15.42 4.42
N PRO A 141 -3.59 -15.96 5.61
CA PRO A 141 -4.44 -16.60 6.63
C PRO A 141 -5.08 -15.62 7.64
N THR A 142 -6.12 -16.07 8.33
CA THR A 142 -6.83 -15.25 9.34
C THR A 142 -6.17 -15.27 10.73
N SER A 143 -5.43 -16.33 11.07
CA SER A 143 -4.67 -16.45 12.34
C SER A 143 -3.42 -17.31 12.18
N ILE A 144 -2.42 -17.09 13.04
CA ILE A 144 -1.19 -17.90 13.15
C ILE A 144 -0.98 -18.25 14.61
N LYS A 145 -0.88 -19.55 14.95
CA LYS A 145 -0.73 -20.04 16.34
C LYS A 145 -1.73 -19.37 17.31
N SER A 146 -3.00 -19.29 16.89
CA SER A 146 -4.10 -18.66 17.63
C SER A 146 -4.03 -17.14 17.78
N VAL A 147 -3.05 -16.46 17.18
CA VAL A 147 -2.99 -15.00 17.13
C VAL A 147 -3.64 -14.52 15.82
N PRO A 148 -4.67 -13.66 15.87
CA PRO A 148 -5.27 -13.08 14.67
C PRO A 148 -4.22 -12.33 13.83
N VAL A 149 -4.15 -12.59 12.52
CA VAL A 149 -3.12 -11.98 11.64
C VAL A 149 -3.19 -10.46 11.66
N LYS A 150 -4.39 -9.88 11.76
CA LYS A 150 -4.59 -8.44 11.91
C LYS A 150 -3.83 -7.83 13.10
N ASN A 151 -3.55 -8.59 14.16
CA ASN A 151 -2.83 -8.11 15.35
C ASN A 151 -1.31 -8.19 15.18
N LEU A 152 -0.81 -8.76 14.08
CA LEU A 152 0.62 -8.92 13.84
C LEU A 152 1.25 -7.71 13.13
N PHE A 153 0.46 -6.73 12.69
CA PHE A 153 0.99 -5.49 12.10
C PHE A 153 1.59 -4.58 13.19
N PRO A 154 2.74 -3.93 12.94
CA PRO A 154 3.57 -3.98 11.73
C PRO A 154 4.67 -5.05 11.77
N LYS A 155 4.71 -5.90 12.82
CA LYS A 155 5.81 -6.85 13.05
C LYS A 155 5.89 -7.93 11.96
N ALA A 156 4.76 -8.54 11.59
CA ALA A 156 4.74 -9.59 10.56
C ALA A 156 5.22 -9.09 9.18
N PRO A 157 4.71 -7.97 8.60
CA PRO A 157 5.23 -7.45 7.34
C PRO A 157 6.76 -7.25 7.34
N ARG A 158 7.31 -6.72 8.45
CA ARG A 158 8.76 -6.50 8.59
C ARG A 158 9.55 -7.80 8.60
N ILE A 159 9.08 -8.80 9.36
CA ILE A 159 9.74 -10.12 9.43
C ILE A 159 9.70 -10.80 8.05
N ILE A 160 8.55 -10.76 7.37
CA ILE A 160 8.40 -11.30 6.01
C ILE A 160 9.33 -10.57 5.04
N GLY A 161 9.39 -9.24 5.10
CA GLY A 161 10.30 -8.43 4.29
C GLY A 161 11.76 -8.83 4.44
N LEU A 162 12.24 -8.94 5.68
CA LEU A 162 13.62 -9.36 5.98
C LEU A 162 13.90 -10.79 5.54
N TYR A 163 12.95 -11.69 5.74
CA TYR A 163 13.08 -13.08 5.32
C TYR A 163 13.21 -13.20 3.80
N VAL A 164 12.31 -12.57 3.04
CA VAL A 164 12.37 -12.55 1.57
C VAL A 164 13.66 -11.89 1.10
N GLN A 165 14.07 -10.78 1.72
CA GLN A 165 15.31 -10.09 1.39
C GLN A 165 16.54 -11.01 1.54
N GLU A 166 16.65 -11.77 2.63
CA GLU A 166 17.77 -12.69 2.83
C GLU A 166 17.69 -13.88 1.87
N MET A 167 16.48 -14.41 1.62
CA MET A 167 16.25 -15.52 0.69
C MET A 167 16.71 -15.21 -0.74
N ILE A 168 16.44 -14.00 -1.24
CA ILE A 168 16.76 -13.61 -2.63
C ILE A 168 18.17 -13.06 -2.80
N LYS A 169 18.91 -12.85 -1.70
CA LYS A 169 20.16 -12.05 -1.69
C LYS A 169 21.24 -12.61 -2.60
N ASP A 170 21.50 -13.90 -2.54
CA ASP A 170 22.56 -14.53 -3.34
C ASP A 170 22.17 -14.58 -4.82
N TYR A 171 20.91 -14.88 -5.12
CA TYR A 171 20.37 -14.82 -6.49
C TYR A 171 20.43 -13.41 -7.06
N LEU A 172 20.05 -12.39 -6.29
CA LEU A 172 20.13 -11.00 -6.71
C LEU A 172 21.59 -10.60 -6.98
N LYS A 173 22.52 -11.03 -6.13
CA LYS A 173 23.95 -10.78 -6.34
C LYS A 173 24.45 -11.42 -7.63
N GLU A 174 24.09 -12.66 -7.90
CA GLU A 174 24.47 -13.37 -9.13
C GLU A 174 23.90 -12.71 -10.39
N MET A 175 22.65 -12.22 -10.34
CA MET A 175 22.01 -11.57 -11.50
C MET A 175 22.48 -10.13 -11.77
N LEU A 176 23.20 -9.51 -10.83
CA LEU A 176 23.68 -8.12 -10.94
C LEU A 176 25.19 -8.01 -11.20
N LEU A 177 25.93 -9.11 -11.10
CA LEU A 177 27.38 -9.21 -11.37
C LEU A 177 27.64 -9.80 -12.75
#